data_AF-A0A533ZXS0-F1
#
_entry.id   AF-A0A533ZXS0-F1
#
_cell.length_a   1.000
_cell.length_b   1.000
_cell.length_c   1.000
_cell.angle_alpha   90.00
_cell.angle_beta   90.00
_cell.angle_gamma   90.00
#
_symmetry.space_group_name_H-M   'P 1'
#
loop_
_entity.id
_entity.type
_entity.pdbx_description
1 polymer ?
#
loop_
_entity_poly.entity_id
_entity_poly.type
_entity_poly.pdbx_seq_one_letter_code
_entity_poly.pdbx_strand_id
1 'polypeptide(L)'
;MRMGITVWIMVIVLSGAAVGAFALQPAGASPMATSERGGISADVQGTGKGPSLTGCRIRLYREDLMRAPYQLIIEGPIPGAGSERPLTPSEAKCVESLRKAGKKAVVGGKINEAILHYLSAADTAVAQAGETYLELASALDQASYPQPAVIAYRKAWMAFEAGYNLRGVKAEGTGLLTLANIRDSLVRLGGQVPPATSLPGKIVEANSTRRIQEEYFEKALPRVTR
;
A
#
# COMPACT_ATOMS: atom_id res chain seq x y z
N MET A 1 -21.58 44.49 -32.45
CA MET A 1 -21.04 45.72 -31.80
C MET A 1 -20.60 45.36 -30.38
N ARG A 2 -19.34 45.70 -30.03
CA ARG A 2 -18.67 45.67 -28.69
C ARG A 2 -18.59 44.28 -28.01
N MET A 3 -17.51 43.49 -28.09
CA MET A 3 -16.10 43.69 -27.68
C MET A 3 -15.93 44.22 -26.24
N GLY A 4 -15.29 43.40 -25.40
CA GLY A 4 -14.80 43.75 -24.06
C GLY A 4 -13.80 42.70 -23.57
N ILE A 5 -12.56 42.82 -24.02
CA ILE A 5 -11.37 42.12 -23.51
C ILE A 5 -10.88 42.88 -22.28
N THR A 6 -10.56 42.19 -21.19
CA THR A 6 -9.76 42.76 -20.10
C THR A 6 -8.55 41.87 -19.82
N VAL A 7 -7.40 42.37 -20.29
CA VAL A 7 -6.03 41.94 -19.98
C VAL A 7 -5.49 42.88 -18.90
N TRP A 8 -4.83 42.35 -17.87
CA TRP A 8 -3.95 43.09 -16.96
C TRP A 8 -2.75 42.16 -16.66
N ILE A 9 -1.69 42.24 -17.47
CA ILE A 9 -0.41 42.95 -17.25
C ILE A 9 0.39 42.45 -16.04
N MET A 10 1.45 41.72 -16.36
CA MET A 10 2.65 41.44 -15.55
C MET A 10 3.38 42.72 -15.16
N VAL A 11 3.94 42.75 -13.95
CA VAL A 11 5.19 43.48 -13.66
C VAL A 11 6.12 42.59 -12.83
N ILE A 12 7.28 42.33 -13.43
CA ILE A 12 8.51 41.79 -12.86
C ILE A 12 9.32 42.96 -12.26
N VAL A 13 10.12 42.71 -11.21
CA VAL A 13 11.51 43.20 -10.97
C VAL A 13 11.91 42.77 -9.54
N LEU A 14 12.82 41.81 -9.35
CA LEU A 14 14.31 41.83 -9.45
C LEU A 14 15.01 42.42 -8.20
N SER A 15 15.98 41.66 -7.69
CA SER A 15 17.27 42.04 -7.02
C SER A 15 17.61 40.98 -5.96
N GLY A 16 18.78 40.35 -5.88
CA GLY A 16 20.08 40.44 -6.57
C GLY A 16 20.96 39.27 -6.08
N ALA A 17 21.80 38.65 -6.93
CA ALA A 17 23.26 38.89 -7.05
C ALA A 17 24.06 38.35 -5.84
N ALA A 18 25.20 37.64 -5.93
CA ALA A 18 26.23 37.50 -6.96
C ALA A 18 27.06 36.22 -6.65
N VAL A 19 27.47 35.43 -7.66
CA VAL A 19 28.83 35.34 -8.25
C VAL A 19 29.90 34.69 -7.34
N GLY A 20 30.55 33.64 -7.87
CA GLY A 20 31.80 33.10 -7.34
C GLY A 20 32.25 31.83 -8.05
N ALA A 21 32.81 31.97 -9.25
CA ALA A 21 33.51 30.91 -9.97
C ALA A 21 34.89 30.64 -9.34
N PHE A 22 35.29 29.37 -9.21
CA PHE A 22 36.70 28.95 -9.29
C PHE A 22 36.79 27.53 -9.86
N ALA A 23 37.47 27.43 -11.00
CA ALA A 23 37.96 26.20 -11.57
C ALA A 23 39.22 25.74 -10.82
N LEU A 24 39.44 24.42 -10.73
CA LEU A 24 40.75 23.77 -10.88
C LEU A 24 40.61 22.24 -10.71
N GLN A 25 40.90 21.52 -11.79
CA GLN A 25 41.37 20.13 -11.78
C GLN A 25 42.88 20.19 -12.04
N PRO A 26 43.70 19.32 -11.44
CA PRO A 26 44.26 18.25 -12.26
C PRO A 26 44.50 16.92 -11.53
N ALA A 27 44.88 15.94 -12.34
CA ALA A 27 45.06 14.51 -12.10
C ALA A 27 46.22 14.12 -11.17
N GLY A 28 46.15 12.90 -10.62
CA GLY A 28 47.26 12.23 -9.94
C GLY A 28 46.95 10.76 -9.58
N ALA A 29 47.34 9.85 -10.47
CA ALA A 29 47.84 8.47 -10.28
C ALA A 29 47.26 7.52 -9.21
N SER A 30 46.81 6.34 -9.69
CA SER A 30 46.81 5.07 -8.93
C SER A 30 48.24 4.61 -8.59
N PRO A 31 48.39 3.74 -7.56
CA PRO A 31 48.78 2.38 -7.92
C PRO A 31 48.01 1.27 -7.18
N MET A 32 47.91 0.15 -7.90
CA MET A 32 47.68 -1.23 -7.47
C MET A 32 48.05 -1.56 -6.01
N ALA A 33 47.14 -2.26 -5.33
CA ALA A 33 47.49 -3.32 -4.39
C ALA A 33 46.44 -4.45 -4.48
N THR A 34 46.84 -5.55 -5.13
CA THR A 34 46.24 -6.88 -5.01
C THR A 34 46.39 -7.40 -3.59
N SER A 35 45.31 -7.89 -2.99
CA SER A 35 45.38 -8.81 -1.86
C SER A 35 44.27 -9.86 -1.97
N GLU A 36 44.63 -11.03 -2.47
CA GLU A 36 43.89 -12.27 -2.23
C GLU A 36 44.13 -12.74 -0.79
N ARG A 37 43.08 -12.90 0.00
CA ARG A 37 42.74 -14.16 0.68
C ARG A 37 41.50 -14.03 1.55
N GLY A 38 40.66 -15.04 1.47
CA GLY A 38 39.41 -15.15 2.19
C GLY A 38 39.56 -15.17 3.71
N GLY A 39 38.47 -14.79 4.36
CA GLY A 39 38.24 -14.91 5.79
C GLY A 39 36.74 -14.98 6.02
N ILE A 40 36.31 -16.12 6.54
CA ILE A 40 34.93 -16.52 6.81
C ILE A 40 34.38 -15.74 8.01
N SER A 41 33.07 -15.47 7.96
CA SER A 41 32.14 -15.16 9.06
C SER A 41 32.50 -14.07 10.08
N ALA A 42 31.73 -12.99 10.05
CA ALA A 42 31.23 -12.35 11.25
C ALA A 42 29.70 -12.48 11.25
N ASP A 43 29.25 -13.56 11.87
CA ASP A 43 27.87 -13.88 12.21
C ASP A 43 27.34 -12.82 13.19
N VAL A 44 26.68 -11.77 12.67
CA VAL A 44 25.81 -10.94 13.51
C VAL A 44 24.46 -11.65 13.56
N GLN A 45 24.44 -12.66 14.43
CA GLN A 45 23.28 -13.46 14.76
C GLN A 45 22.29 -12.59 15.54
N GLY A 46 21.51 -11.79 14.82
CA GLY A 46 20.29 -11.20 15.34
C GLY A 46 19.32 -12.35 15.67
N THR A 47 19.20 -12.68 16.95
CA THR A 47 18.26 -13.66 17.52
C THR A 47 16.83 -13.16 17.40
N GLY A 48 16.32 -13.20 16.18
CA GLY A 48 14.90 -13.10 15.89
C GLY A 48 14.65 -13.98 14.68
N LYS A 49 14.39 -15.28 14.93
CA LYS A 49 13.93 -16.23 13.91
C LYS A 49 12.80 -15.56 13.13
N GLY A 50 13.12 -15.03 11.95
CA GLY A 50 12.12 -14.54 11.03
C GLY A 50 11.25 -15.72 10.58
N PRO A 51 10.00 -15.48 10.19
CA PRO A 51 9.20 -16.52 9.55
C PRO A 51 10.01 -17.09 8.37
N SER A 52 10.17 -18.42 8.33
CA SER A 52 10.91 -19.10 7.27
C SER A 52 10.09 -18.98 5.97
N LEU A 53 10.61 -18.26 4.98
CA LEU A 53 10.01 -18.13 3.65
C LEU A 53 10.25 -19.37 2.77
N THR A 54 10.70 -20.49 3.34
CA THR A 54 11.03 -21.72 2.61
C THR A 54 9.78 -22.24 1.88
N GLY A 55 9.83 -22.25 0.55
CA GLY A 55 8.70 -22.65 -0.31
C GLY A 55 7.79 -21.50 -0.77
N CYS A 56 8.01 -20.27 -0.29
CA CYS A 56 7.34 -19.08 -0.80
C CYS A 56 8.18 -18.39 -1.87
N ARG A 57 7.66 -18.31 -3.10
CA ARG A 57 8.30 -17.51 -4.14
C ARG A 57 8.02 -16.03 -3.87
N ILE A 58 9.07 -15.28 -3.57
CA ILE A 58 9.00 -13.81 -3.59
C ILE A 58 8.96 -13.38 -5.06
N ARG A 59 8.04 -12.49 -5.39
CA ARG A 59 8.01 -11.89 -6.72
C ARG A 59 9.22 -10.96 -6.87
N LEU A 60 10.04 -11.26 -7.87
CA LEU A 60 11.07 -10.35 -8.33
C LEU A 60 10.38 -9.24 -9.14
N TYR A 61 9.93 -8.17 -8.48
CA TYR A 61 9.78 -6.92 -9.20
C TYR A 61 11.20 -6.50 -9.59
N ARG A 62 11.43 -6.24 -10.88
CA ARG A 62 12.75 -5.98 -11.46
C ARG A 62 13.58 -5.10 -10.52
N GLU A 63 14.77 -5.57 -10.18
CA GLU A 63 15.69 -5.05 -9.14
C GLU A 63 16.30 -3.67 -9.48
N ASP A 64 15.61 -2.85 -10.26
CA ASP A 64 15.89 -1.43 -10.26
C ASP A 64 15.40 -0.92 -8.90
N LEU A 65 16.26 -1.03 -7.88
CA LEU A 65 16.13 -0.58 -6.49
C LEU A 65 15.74 0.91 -6.34
N MET A 66 15.53 1.59 -7.47
CA MET A 66 15.09 2.97 -7.62
C MET A 66 13.58 3.11 -7.88
N ARG A 67 12.81 2.02 -8.01
CA ARG A 67 11.35 2.15 -8.14
C ARG A 67 10.76 2.67 -6.85
N ALA A 68 10.06 3.80 -6.97
CA ALA A 68 9.40 4.42 -5.85
C ALA A 68 8.35 3.47 -5.24
N PRO A 69 8.19 3.45 -3.90
CA PRO A 69 7.22 2.60 -3.20
C PRO A 69 5.82 2.58 -3.82
N TYR A 70 5.35 3.74 -4.28
CA TYR A 70 4.04 3.88 -4.89
C TYR A 70 3.90 3.08 -6.20
N GLN A 71 4.95 3.05 -7.03
CA GLN A 71 4.91 2.41 -8.35
C GLN A 71 4.78 0.89 -8.22
N LEU A 72 5.45 0.30 -7.22
CA LEU A 72 5.36 -1.12 -6.92
C LEU A 72 3.91 -1.52 -6.60
N ILE A 73 3.20 -0.72 -5.80
CA ILE A 73 1.82 -1.02 -5.42
C ILE A 73 0.88 -0.88 -6.64
N ILE A 74 1.08 0.14 -7.47
CA ILE A 74 0.29 0.34 -8.71
C ILE A 74 0.41 -0.87 -9.64
N GLU A 75 1.64 -1.32 -9.90
CA GLU A 75 1.95 -2.49 -10.74
C GLU A 75 1.62 -3.84 -10.08
N GLY A 76 1.28 -3.81 -8.79
CA GLY A 76 0.83 -4.96 -8.02
C GLY A 76 -0.40 -5.65 -8.62
N PRO A 77 -0.67 -6.91 -8.22
CA PRO A 77 -1.75 -7.73 -8.77
C PRO A 77 -3.07 -6.98 -8.87
N ILE A 78 -3.80 -7.22 -9.96
CA ILE A 78 -5.13 -6.67 -10.19
C ILE A 78 -6.09 -7.34 -9.20
N PRO A 79 -6.71 -6.57 -8.29
CA PRO A 79 -7.64 -7.14 -7.32
C PRO A 79 -8.85 -7.79 -8.00
N GLY A 80 -9.27 -8.96 -7.51
CA GLY A 80 -10.46 -9.65 -8.02
C GLY A 80 -10.28 -10.43 -9.33
N ALA A 81 -9.08 -10.41 -9.94
CA ALA A 81 -8.78 -11.16 -11.16
C ALA A 81 -8.50 -12.67 -10.94
N GLY A 82 -8.79 -13.20 -9.75
CA GLY A 82 -8.46 -14.56 -9.34
C GLY A 82 -9.66 -15.50 -9.25
N SER A 83 -9.39 -16.81 -9.38
CA SER A 83 -10.38 -17.85 -9.10
C SER A 83 -10.76 -17.85 -7.60
N GLU A 84 -12.04 -18.05 -7.29
CA GLU A 84 -12.52 -18.27 -5.90
C GLU A 84 -12.09 -19.63 -5.30
N ARG A 85 -11.20 -20.37 -5.98
CA ARG A 85 -10.71 -21.63 -5.43
C ARG A 85 -10.15 -21.40 -4.02
N PRO A 86 -10.43 -22.31 -3.08
CA PRO A 86 -9.76 -22.29 -1.80
C PRO A 86 -8.23 -22.35 -1.97
N LEU A 87 -7.52 -21.67 -1.08
CA LEU A 87 -6.07 -21.80 -0.99
C LEU A 87 -5.71 -23.19 -0.47
N THR A 88 -4.65 -23.76 -1.01
CA THR A 88 -4.02 -24.94 -0.42
C THR A 88 -3.38 -24.56 0.93
N PRO A 89 -3.17 -25.52 1.86
CA PRO A 89 -2.52 -25.24 3.14
C PRO A 89 -1.12 -24.61 3.01
N SER A 90 -0.36 -24.99 1.98
CA SER A 90 0.95 -24.42 1.68
C SER A 90 0.85 -22.96 1.22
N GLU A 91 -0.12 -22.64 0.36
CA GLU A 91 -0.39 -21.26 -0.08
C GLU A 91 -0.85 -20.38 1.09
N ALA A 92 -1.75 -20.89 1.94
CA ALA A 92 -2.21 -20.15 3.12
C ALA A 92 -1.05 -19.85 4.09
N LYS A 93 -0.22 -20.86 4.40
CA LYS A 93 1.00 -20.68 5.22
C LYS A 93 1.96 -19.69 4.56
N CYS A 94 2.03 -19.71 3.24
CA CYS A 94 2.90 -18.81 2.49
C CYS A 94 2.46 -17.34 2.59
N VAL A 95 1.19 -17.07 2.33
CA VAL A 95 0.57 -15.74 2.48
C VAL A 95 0.80 -15.20 3.89
N GLU A 96 0.57 -16.03 4.92
CA GLU A 96 0.78 -15.62 6.31
C GLU A 96 2.25 -15.27 6.60
N SER A 97 3.18 -16.09 6.10
CA SER A 97 4.62 -15.89 6.32
C SER A 97 5.11 -14.63 5.63
N LEU A 98 4.63 -14.35 4.42
CA LEU A 98 4.90 -13.13 3.67
C LEU A 98 4.30 -11.89 4.35
N ARG A 99 3.06 -11.93 4.82
CA ARG A 99 2.44 -10.83 5.60
C ARG A 99 3.24 -10.53 6.87
N LYS A 100 3.68 -11.57 7.60
CA LYS A 100 4.53 -11.42 8.79
C LYS A 100 5.89 -10.80 8.46
N ALA A 101 6.54 -11.24 7.38
CA ALA A 101 7.81 -10.66 6.91
C ALA A 101 7.64 -9.19 6.51
N GLY A 102 6.57 -8.87 5.77
CA GLY A 102 6.22 -7.50 5.39
C GLY A 102 6.03 -6.59 6.60
N LYS A 103 5.25 -7.04 7.60
CA LYS A 103 5.07 -6.30 8.86
C LYS A 103 6.39 -6.05 9.58
N LYS A 104 7.28 -7.04 9.66
CA LYS A 104 8.61 -6.89 10.25
C LYS A 104 9.46 -5.86 9.48
N ALA A 105 9.39 -5.87 8.15
CA ALA A 105 10.11 -4.93 7.31
C ALA A 105 9.60 -3.48 7.48
N VAL A 106 8.29 -3.25 7.64
CA VAL A 106 7.74 -1.92 7.98
C VAL A 106 8.30 -1.42 9.30
N VAL A 107 8.27 -2.25 10.34
CA VAL A 107 8.83 -1.90 11.67
C VAL A 107 10.33 -1.59 11.56
N GLY A 108 11.05 -2.28 10.68
CA GLY A 108 12.46 -2.03 10.39
C GLY A 108 12.75 -0.86 9.45
N GLY A 109 11.75 -0.08 9.04
CA GLY A 109 11.92 1.05 8.10
C GLY A 109 12.21 0.65 6.66
N LYS A 110 12.14 -0.64 6.32
CA LYS A 110 12.47 -1.18 4.99
C LYS A 110 11.22 -1.24 4.12
N ILE A 111 10.73 -0.07 3.70
CA ILE A 111 9.42 0.04 3.06
C ILE A 111 9.32 -0.69 1.72
N ASN A 112 10.35 -0.62 0.88
CA ASN A 112 10.35 -1.35 -0.40
C ASN A 112 10.31 -2.87 -0.15
N GLU A 113 11.09 -3.38 0.79
CA GLU A 113 11.07 -4.80 1.19
C GLU A 113 9.70 -5.20 1.72
N ALA A 114 9.09 -4.37 2.56
CA ALA A 114 7.75 -4.60 3.08
C ALA A 114 6.71 -4.71 1.96
N ILE A 115 6.70 -3.76 1.03
CA ILE A 115 5.78 -3.75 -0.12
C ILE A 115 5.98 -5.02 -0.95
N LEU A 116 7.21 -5.42 -1.25
CA LEU A 116 7.48 -6.65 -2.02
C LEU A 116 6.91 -7.91 -1.34
N HIS A 117 7.03 -8.01 -0.02
CA HIS A 117 6.44 -9.12 0.73
C HIS A 117 4.91 -9.13 0.65
N TYR A 118 4.26 -7.99 0.87
CA TYR A 118 2.80 -7.88 0.78
C TYR A 118 2.29 -8.13 -0.65
N LEU A 119 2.97 -7.62 -1.68
CA LEU A 119 2.59 -7.87 -3.07
C LEU A 119 2.76 -9.35 -3.45
N SER A 120 3.82 -10.01 -2.96
CA SER A 120 3.99 -11.45 -3.15
C SER A 120 2.88 -12.26 -2.47
N ALA A 121 2.42 -11.83 -1.30
CA ALA A 121 1.27 -12.44 -0.62
C ALA A 121 -0.03 -12.24 -1.44
N ALA A 122 -0.25 -11.04 -1.98
CA ALA A 122 -1.40 -10.75 -2.82
C ALA A 122 -1.39 -11.55 -4.13
N ASP A 123 -0.22 -11.79 -4.72
CA ASP A 123 -0.07 -12.63 -5.91
C ASP A 123 -0.36 -14.11 -5.62
N THR A 124 0.00 -14.59 -4.43
CA THR A 124 -0.27 -15.98 -4.01
C THR A 124 -1.77 -16.22 -3.81
N ALA A 125 -2.53 -15.18 -3.41
CA ALA A 125 -3.95 -15.28 -3.11
C ALA A 125 -4.76 -14.11 -3.69
N VAL A 126 -4.79 -13.98 -5.02
CA VAL A 126 -5.41 -12.82 -5.71
C VAL A 126 -6.87 -12.59 -5.33
N ALA A 127 -7.67 -13.65 -5.17
CA ALA A 127 -9.08 -13.55 -4.78
C ALA A 127 -9.27 -13.07 -3.31
N GLN A 128 -8.24 -13.19 -2.48
CA GLN A 128 -8.23 -12.79 -1.07
C GLN A 128 -7.29 -11.57 -0.83
N ALA A 129 -6.82 -10.93 -1.90
CA ALA A 129 -5.82 -9.86 -1.83
C ALA A 129 -6.32 -8.62 -1.05
N GLY A 130 -7.63 -8.44 -0.86
CA GLY A 130 -8.20 -7.30 -0.15
C GLY A 130 -7.67 -7.13 1.27
N GLU A 131 -7.58 -8.22 2.04
CA GLU A 131 -7.01 -8.18 3.39
C GLU A 131 -5.52 -7.83 3.35
N THR A 132 -4.79 -8.39 2.39
CA THR A 132 -3.35 -8.16 2.24
C THR A 132 -3.06 -6.69 1.92
N TYR A 133 -3.83 -6.09 1.01
CA TYR A 133 -3.71 -4.67 0.68
C TYR A 133 -4.16 -3.76 1.83
N LEU A 134 -5.20 -4.16 2.58
CA LEU A 134 -5.67 -3.40 3.75
C LEU A 134 -4.61 -3.36 4.87
N GLU A 135 -3.96 -4.50 5.12
CA GLU A 135 -2.86 -4.56 6.07
C GLU A 135 -1.66 -3.72 5.62
N LEU A 136 -1.25 -3.84 4.36
CA LEU A 136 -0.18 -3.03 3.80
C LEU A 136 -0.50 -1.52 3.95
N ALA A 137 -1.72 -1.12 3.58
CA ALA A 137 -2.16 0.28 3.66
C ALA A 137 -2.08 0.80 5.10
N SER A 138 -2.59 0.02 6.05
CA SER A 138 -2.59 0.40 7.47
C SER A 138 -1.18 0.47 8.05
N ALA A 139 -0.29 -0.44 7.65
CA ALA A 139 1.11 -0.43 8.08
C ALA A 139 1.87 0.78 7.51
N LEU A 140 1.63 1.14 6.26
CA LEU A 140 2.23 2.32 5.61
C LEU A 140 1.71 3.64 6.23
N ASP A 141 0.42 3.72 6.52
CA ASP A 141 -0.20 4.87 7.19
C ASP A 141 0.39 5.08 8.58
N GLN A 142 0.47 4.03 9.39
CA GLN A 142 1.11 4.08 10.72
C GLN A 142 2.59 4.46 10.65
N ALA A 143 3.29 4.03 9.60
CA ALA A 143 4.69 4.38 9.37
C ALA A 143 4.88 5.76 8.71
N SER A 144 3.83 6.58 8.58
CA SER A 144 3.87 7.92 7.97
C SER A 144 4.27 7.95 6.48
N TYR A 145 3.84 6.96 5.71
CA TYR A 145 3.94 6.91 4.25
C TYR A 145 2.56 7.12 3.60
N PRO A 146 2.00 8.35 3.63
CA PRO A 146 0.59 8.60 3.29
C PRO A 146 0.27 8.31 1.82
N GLN A 147 1.15 8.70 0.89
CA GLN A 147 0.90 8.45 -0.54
C GLN A 147 0.89 6.95 -0.89
N PRO A 148 1.88 6.14 -0.50
CA PRO A 148 1.81 4.68 -0.63
C PRO A 148 0.58 4.07 0.06
N ALA A 149 0.23 4.55 1.26
CA ALA A 149 -0.94 4.07 1.99
C ALA A 149 -2.25 4.31 1.22
N VAL A 150 -2.44 5.51 0.65
CA VAL A 150 -3.62 5.83 -0.19
C VAL A 150 -3.76 4.85 -1.35
N ILE A 151 -2.66 4.52 -2.04
CA ILE A 151 -2.70 3.61 -3.18
C ILE A 151 -3.05 2.18 -2.73
N ALA A 152 -2.47 1.72 -1.62
CA ALA A 152 -2.79 0.43 -1.04
C ALA A 152 -4.26 0.37 -0.56
N TYR A 153 -4.79 1.43 0.05
CA TYR A 153 -6.21 1.51 0.42
C TYR A 153 -7.13 1.45 -0.80
N ARG A 154 -6.79 2.11 -1.91
CA ARG A 154 -7.56 2.01 -3.16
C ARG A 154 -7.54 0.58 -3.72
N LYS A 155 -6.39 -0.09 -3.71
CA LYS A 155 -6.29 -1.51 -4.11
C LYS A 155 -7.13 -2.40 -3.19
N ALA A 156 -7.13 -2.15 -1.88
CA ALA A 156 -7.96 -2.86 -0.92
C ALA A 156 -9.46 -2.66 -1.22
N TRP A 157 -9.90 -1.41 -1.42
CA TRP A 157 -11.28 -1.09 -1.81
C TRP A 157 -11.71 -1.87 -3.05
N MET A 158 -10.93 -1.80 -4.13
CA MET A 158 -11.22 -2.51 -5.38
C MET A 158 -11.27 -4.03 -5.18
N ALA A 159 -10.42 -4.59 -4.32
CA ALA A 159 -10.39 -6.02 -4.01
C ALA A 159 -11.67 -6.47 -3.30
N PHE A 160 -12.10 -5.71 -2.28
CA PHE A 160 -13.32 -6.02 -1.54
C PHE A 160 -14.55 -5.85 -2.41
N GLU A 161 -14.63 -4.78 -3.19
CA GLU A 161 -15.69 -4.55 -4.17
C GLU A 161 -15.83 -5.73 -5.16
N ALA A 162 -14.73 -6.16 -5.77
CA ALA A 162 -14.73 -7.30 -6.67
C ALA A 162 -15.16 -8.59 -5.97
N GLY A 163 -14.62 -8.87 -4.77
CA GLY A 163 -14.99 -10.05 -3.99
C GLY A 163 -16.44 -10.03 -3.49
N TYR A 164 -17.03 -8.86 -3.23
CA TYR A 164 -18.42 -8.73 -2.83
C TYR A 164 -19.38 -8.92 -4.00
N ASN A 165 -19.02 -8.42 -5.18
CA ASN A 165 -19.77 -8.67 -6.41
C ASN A 165 -19.78 -10.15 -6.77
N LEU A 166 -18.62 -10.82 -6.74
CA LEU A 166 -18.50 -12.24 -7.10
C LEU A 166 -19.33 -13.13 -6.17
N ARG A 167 -19.27 -12.88 -4.86
CA ARG A 167 -19.98 -13.69 -3.85
C ARG A 167 -21.43 -13.28 -3.61
N GLY A 168 -21.92 -12.22 -4.26
CA GLY A 168 -23.25 -11.67 -4.01
C GLY A 168 -23.44 -11.27 -2.54
N VAL A 169 -22.40 -10.69 -1.91
CA VAL A 169 -22.44 -10.35 -0.48
C VAL A 169 -23.56 -9.35 -0.22
N LYS A 170 -24.48 -9.73 0.67
CA LYS A 170 -25.57 -8.87 1.13
C LYS A 170 -25.01 -7.72 1.99
N ALA A 171 -25.84 -6.72 2.23
CA ALA A 171 -25.52 -5.60 3.11
C ALA A 171 -25.45 -6.03 4.59
N GLU A 172 -24.45 -6.84 4.94
CA GLU A 172 -24.27 -7.40 6.29
C GLU A 172 -22.90 -7.03 6.87
N GLY A 173 -22.89 -6.94 8.20
CA GLY A 173 -22.07 -6.02 8.97
C GLY A 173 -20.60 -5.88 8.57
N THR A 174 -19.80 -6.95 8.67
CA THR A 174 -18.33 -6.84 8.59
C THR A 174 -17.84 -6.29 7.27
N GLY A 175 -18.55 -6.54 6.17
CA GLY A 175 -18.21 -5.99 4.86
C GLY A 175 -18.45 -4.48 4.76
N LEU A 176 -19.56 -4.00 5.34
CA LEU A 176 -19.87 -2.58 5.41
C LEU A 176 -18.85 -1.81 6.26
N LEU A 177 -18.49 -2.33 7.44
CA LEU A 177 -17.49 -1.68 8.30
C LEU A 177 -16.10 -1.67 7.66
N THR A 178 -15.71 -2.75 6.98
CA THR A 178 -14.41 -2.81 6.30
C THR A 178 -14.30 -1.73 5.23
N LEU A 179 -15.30 -1.60 4.35
CA LEU A 179 -15.33 -0.56 3.33
C LEU A 179 -15.45 0.84 3.95
N ALA A 180 -16.27 1.02 4.98
CA ALA A 180 -16.39 2.31 5.67
C ALA A 180 -15.06 2.77 6.28
N ASN A 181 -14.31 1.86 6.91
CA ASN A 181 -12.99 2.16 7.45
C ASN A 181 -11.98 2.50 6.34
N ILE A 182 -12.02 1.80 5.21
CA ILE A 182 -11.17 2.13 4.05
C ILE A 182 -11.51 3.52 3.51
N ARG A 183 -12.80 3.82 3.34
CA ARG A 183 -13.29 5.13 2.90
C ARG A 183 -12.79 6.23 3.83
N ASP A 184 -12.97 6.08 5.12
CA ASP A 184 -12.59 7.09 6.11
C ASP A 184 -11.07 7.30 6.14
N SER A 185 -10.28 6.23 6.03
CA SER A 185 -8.82 6.34 5.89
C SER A 185 -8.40 7.04 4.60
N LEU A 186 -9.04 6.76 3.46
CA LEU A 186 -8.77 7.45 2.21
C LEU A 186 -9.06 8.95 2.34
N VAL A 187 -10.23 9.32 2.86
CA VAL A 187 -10.63 10.72 3.04
C VAL A 187 -9.67 11.44 4.00
N ARG A 188 -9.32 10.83 5.14
CA ARG A 188 -8.37 11.39 6.12
C ARG A 188 -7.00 11.67 5.50
N LEU A 189 -6.55 10.79 4.61
CA LEU A 189 -5.27 10.91 3.90
C LEU A 189 -5.34 11.83 2.66
N GLY A 190 -6.47 12.49 2.40
CA GLY A 190 -6.67 13.34 1.23
C GLY A 190 -6.82 12.57 -0.09
N GLY A 191 -7.07 11.26 -0.02
CA GLY A 191 -7.30 10.39 -1.16
C GLY A 191 -8.76 10.34 -1.58
N GLN A 192 -8.98 10.24 -2.89
CA GLN A 192 -10.30 9.92 -3.45
C GLN A 192 -10.65 8.44 -3.24
N VAL A 193 -11.91 8.20 -2.86
CA VAL A 193 -12.55 6.89 -2.74
C VAL A 193 -12.93 6.42 -4.15
N PRO A 194 -12.54 5.20 -4.58
CA PRO A 194 -12.97 4.68 -5.87
C PRO A 194 -14.50 4.49 -5.92
N PRO A 195 -15.14 4.63 -7.10
CA PRO A 195 -16.59 4.49 -7.22
C PRO A 195 -17.06 3.10 -6.78
N ALA A 196 -18.18 3.04 -6.05
CA ALA A 196 -18.75 1.77 -5.64
C ALA A 196 -19.47 1.04 -6.79
N THR A 197 -19.28 -0.26 -6.83
CA THR A 197 -19.88 -1.21 -7.76
C THR A 197 -20.78 -2.22 -7.04
N SER A 198 -20.37 -2.63 -5.83
CA SER A 198 -21.08 -3.59 -4.99
C SER A 198 -22.18 -2.93 -4.16
N LEU A 199 -23.18 -3.72 -3.73
CA LEU A 199 -24.23 -3.23 -2.83
C LEU A 199 -23.66 -2.70 -1.51
N PRO A 200 -22.76 -3.42 -0.79
CA PRO A 200 -22.08 -2.87 0.38
C PRO A 200 -21.36 -1.55 0.11
N GLY A 201 -20.65 -1.45 -1.02
CA GLY A 201 -19.94 -0.23 -1.42
C GLY A 201 -20.88 0.96 -1.60
N LYS A 202 -22.01 0.76 -2.30
CA LYS A 202 -23.00 1.82 -2.54
C LYS A 202 -23.60 2.35 -1.24
N ILE A 203 -23.86 1.46 -0.28
CA ILE A 203 -24.36 1.84 1.05
C ILE A 203 -23.30 2.65 1.79
N VAL A 204 -22.05 2.21 1.75
CA VAL A 204 -20.92 2.91 2.39
C VAL A 204 -20.68 4.27 1.75
N GLU A 205 -20.77 4.40 0.44
CA GLU A 205 -20.60 5.69 -0.24
C GLU A 205 -21.71 6.69 0.15
N ALA A 206 -22.94 6.22 0.31
CA ALA A 206 -24.10 7.05 0.62
C ALA A 206 -24.27 7.43 2.10
N ASN A 207 -23.55 6.80 3.04
CA ASN A 207 -23.81 6.92 4.48
C ASN A 207 -22.53 7.13 5.30
N SER A 208 -22.62 7.87 6.42
CA SER A 208 -21.49 7.95 7.37
C SER A 208 -21.26 6.64 8.11
N THR A 209 -20.03 6.40 8.61
CA THR A 209 -19.71 5.20 9.40
C THR A 209 -20.60 5.07 10.64
N ARG A 210 -20.90 6.20 11.29
CA ARG A 210 -21.85 6.25 12.41
C ARG A 210 -23.24 5.74 12.02
N ARG A 211 -23.78 6.22 10.90
CA ARG A 211 -25.11 5.78 10.43
C ARG A 211 -25.13 4.29 10.08
N ILE A 212 -24.04 3.77 9.51
CA ILE A 212 -23.88 2.34 9.22
C ILE A 212 -23.88 1.53 10.53
N GLN A 213 -23.17 1.98 11.56
CA GLN A 213 -23.15 1.34 12.88
C GLN A 213 -24.56 1.31 13.50
N GLU A 214 -25.23 2.46 13.54
CA GLU A 214 -26.59 2.58 14.10
C GLU A 214 -27.59 1.66 13.35
N GLU A 215 -27.54 1.64 12.02
CA GLU A 215 -28.54 0.95 11.19
C GLU A 215 -28.33 -0.56 11.10
N TYR A 216 -27.08 -1.02 11.00
CA TYR A 216 -26.77 -2.43 10.73
C TYR A 216 -26.26 -3.20 11.95
N PHE A 217 -25.91 -2.52 13.05
CA PHE A 217 -25.35 -3.16 14.24
C PHE A 217 -26.11 -2.85 15.52
N GLU A 218 -26.55 -1.60 15.74
CA GLU A 218 -27.26 -1.24 16.97
C GLU A 218 -28.74 -1.63 16.93
N LYS A 219 -29.39 -1.54 15.77
CA LYS A 219 -30.77 -2.04 15.58
C LYS A 219 -30.89 -3.56 15.68
N ALA A 220 -29.78 -4.30 15.68
CA ALA A 220 -29.74 -5.75 15.86
C ALA A 220 -29.59 -6.19 17.33
N LEU A 221 -29.40 -5.25 18.27
CA LEU A 221 -29.39 -5.56 19.70
C LEU A 221 -30.83 -5.49 20.24
N PRO A 222 -31.33 -6.52 20.96
CA PRO A 222 -32.63 -6.43 21.59
C PRO A 222 -32.62 -5.25 22.56
N ARG A 223 -33.62 -4.36 22.45
CA ARG A 223 -33.83 -3.30 23.42
C ARG A 223 -33.99 -3.97 24.78
N VAL A 224 -33.01 -3.80 25.67
CA VAL A 224 -33.14 -4.18 27.07
C VAL A 224 -34.21 -3.26 27.66
N THR A 225 -35.44 -3.74 27.72
CA THR A 225 -36.50 -3.15 28.55
C THR A 225 -36.04 -3.27 30.00
N ARG A 226 -35.75 -2.13 30.62
CA ARG A 226 -35.66 -1.99 32.07
C ARG A 226 -37.06 -1.99 32.67
#